data_AF-A0A813FKR5-F1
#
_entry.id   AF-A0A813FKR5-F1
#
_cell.length_a   1.000
_cell.length_b   1.000
_cell.length_c   1.000
_cell.angle_alpha   90.00
_cell.angle_beta   90.00
_cell.angle_gamma   90.00
#
_symmetry.space_group_name_H-M   'P 1'
#
loop_
_entity.id
_entity.type
_entity.pdbx_description
1 polymer ?
#
loop_
_entity_poly.entity_id
_entity_poly.type
_entity_poly.pdbx_seq_one_letter_code
_entity_poly.pdbx_strand_id
1 'polypeptide(L)'
;DCELSEEDEPGVGVSRTLMGNGRVRASGVGTPWFKVLLLSSCFLGCVVLTILKGGGHGSVIGIECGSASFWLLSWACIPWVIAFGVIFRRMLIAETEVKEQDGHEFQSTDIRWDSKTTIRYPLLCTLAGILAGLFGVGGGIVKGPLMLEMGVSPRVAAATAATMILFTSGSACVSFQVFGLLEPTYGQPYFVLGFGCTVLGQWVVNEWMQGAKRQSPPVLSIGVVMALSTFLVLLQAAGDFESKDFAELIVPSDLCSDSA
;
A
#
# COMPACT_ATOMS: atom_id res chain seq x y z
N ASP A 1 7.71 -11.97 40.35
CA ASP A 1 8.49 -13.21 40.17
C ASP A 1 7.67 -14.31 39.54
N CYS A 2 8.01 -14.60 38.28
CA CYS A 2 7.90 -15.89 37.60
C CYS A 2 8.68 -15.70 36.29
N GLU A 3 10.00 -15.63 36.43
CA GLU A 3 10.94 -16.04 35.37
C GLU A 3 10.73 -17.52 35.08
N LEU A 4 10.72 -17.88 33.79
CA LEU A 4 10.93 -19.19 33.14
C LEU A 4 10.20 -19.10 31.78
N SER A 5 10.85 -19.01 30.62
CA SER A 5 12.22 -19.42 30.29
C SER A 5 12.78 -18.57 29.15
N GLU A 6 13.96 -18.00 29.37
CA GLU A 6 15.03 -18.06 28.38
C GLU A 6 15.22 -19.53 28.01
N GLU A 7 14.86 -19.92 26.80
CA GLU A 7 15.43 -21.10 26.18
C GLU A 7 16.73 -20.65 25.49
N ASP A 8 17.80 -20.71 26.27
CA ASP A 8 19.15 -20.82 25.76
C ASP A 8 19.38 -22.30 25.39
N GLU A 9 19.41 -22.57 24.08
CA GLU A 9 19.93 -23.75 23.36
C GLU A 9 19.40 -25.16 23.72
N PRO A 10 19.23 -26.01 22.68
CA PRO A 10 20.35 -26.90 22.43
C PRO A 10 20.80 -26.71 21.01
N GLY A 11 22.11 -26.53 20.85
CA GLY A 11 22.76 -26.37 19.56
C GLY A 11 22.07 -27.23 18.51
N VAL A 12 21.46 -26.54 17.54
CA VAL A 12 21.21 -27.16 16.24
C VAL A 12 22.61 -27.31 15.68
N GLY A 13 23.20 -28.46 16.02
CA GLY A 13 24.43 -28.95 15.49
C GLY A 13 24.36 -28.63 14.01
N VAL A 14 25.25 -27.75 13.59
CA VAL A 14 25.69 -27.70 12.21
C VAL A 14 26.07 -29.14 11.93
N SER A 15 25.13 -29.87 11.31
CA SER A 15 25.41 -31.19 10.78
C SER A 15 26.39 -30.90 9.66
N ARG A 16 27.67 -30.83 10.05
CA ARG A 16 28.81 -30.94 9.17
C ARG A 16 28.72 -32.36 8.64
N THR A 17 27.83 -32.58 7.69
CA THR A 17 28.00 -33.67 6.75
C THR A 17 29.22 -33.30 5.93
N LEU A 18 30.39 -33.65 6.46
CA LEU A 18 31.63 -33.72 5.72
C LEU A 18 31.44 -34.79 4.66
N MET A 19 31.03 -34.39 3.45
CA MET A 19 31.49 -34.96 2.19
C MET A 19 30.80 -34.28 1.01
N GLY A 20 31.59 -33.83 0.04
CA GLY A 20 31.09 -33.44 -1.28
C GLY A 20 31.21 -31.96 -1.57
N ASN A 21 32.41 -31.56 -1.98
CA ASN A 21 32.77 -30.40 -2.78
C ASN A 21 31.60 -29.66 -3.46
N GLY A 22 30.97 -28.73 -2.74
CA GLY A 22 29.90 -27.88 -3.24
C GLY A 22 29.87 -26.61 -2.42
N ARG A 23 30.09 -25.46 -3.05
CA ARG A 23 30.08 -24.14 -2.40
C ARG A 23 28.67 -23.86 -1.86
N VAL A 24 28.42 -24.15 -0.58
CA VAL A 24 27.26 -23.64 0.14
C VAL A 24 27.48 -22.14 0.31
N ARG A 25 26.90 -21.35 -0.59
CA ARG A 25 26.88 -19.90 -0.47
C ARG A 25 25.87 -19.59 0.62
N ALA A 26 26.35 -19.24 1.81
CA ALA A 26 25.51 -18.64 2.84
C ALA A 26 24.75 -17.47 2.18
N SER A 27 23.43 -17.62 2.04
CA SER A 27 22.56 -16.53 1.60
C SER A 27 22.67 -15.43 2.63
N GLY A 28 23.47 -14.41 2.31
CA GLY A 28 23.77 -13.32 3.21
C GLY A 28 22.49 -12.63 3.67
N VAL A 29 22.44 -12.37 4.97
CA VAL A 29 21.48 -11.47 5.64
C VAL A 29 21.76 -10.04 5.18
N GLY A 30 21.51 -9.76 3.91
CA GLY A 30 21.70 -8.46 3.27
C GLY A 30 20.41 -8.04 2.61
N THR A 31 20.05 -6.76 2.75
CA THR A 31 18.94 -6.19 2.00
C THR A 31 19.19 -6.40 0.50
N PRO A 32 18.25 -6.95 -0.27
CA PRO A 32 18.43 -7.20 -1.69
C PRO A 32 18.35 -5.86 -2.46
N TRP A 33 19.43 -5.08 -2.41
CA TRP A 33 19.52 -3.72 -2.95
C TRP A 33 19.10 -3.63 -4.41
N PHE A 34 19.41 -4.65 -5.21
CA PHE A 34 18.98 -4.72 -6.60
C PHE A 34 17.44 -4.72 -6.75
N LYS A 35 16.72 -5.46 -5.91
CA LYS A 35 15.24 -5.48 -5.92
C LYS A 35 14.66 -4.14 -5.48
N VAL A 36 15.25 -3.53 -4.45
CA VAL A 36 14.82 -2.23 -3.93
C VAL A 36 15.06 -1.12 -4.97
N LEU A 37 16.21 -1.13 -5.64
CA LEU A 37 16.53 -0.20 -6.72
C LEU A 37 15.59 -0.37 -7.91
N LEU A 38 15.27 -1.61 -8.29
CA LEU A 38 14.32 -1.89 -9.36
C LEU A 38 12.91 -1.38 -9.03
N LEU A 39 12.45 -1.58 -7.78
CA LEU A 39 11.15 -1.09 -7.30
C LEU A 39 11.11 0.44 -7.28
N SER A 40 12.19 1.06 -6.78
CA SER A 40 12.34 2.52 -6.72
C SER A 40 12.39 3.13 -8.12
N SER A 41 13.01 2.46 -9.08
CA SER A 41 13.04 2.86 -10.50
C SER A 41 11.66 2.81 -11.14
N CYS A 42 10.88 1.74 -10.88
CA CYS A 42 9.49 1.66 -11.33
C CYS A 42 8.66 2.84 -10.79
N PHE A 43 8.77 3.11 -9.49
CA PHE A 43 8.12 4.24 -8.82
C PHE A 43 8.52 5.59 -9.43
N LEU A 44 9.82 5.84 -9.59
CA LEU A 44 10.34 7.07 -10.19
C LEU A 44 9.82 7.24 -11.62
N GLY A 45 9.76 6.17 -12.41
CA GLY A 45 9.19 6.23 -13.76
C GLY A 45 7.71 6.62 -13.76
N CYS A 46 6.89 6.07 -12.86
CA CYS A 46 5.49 6.48 -12.72
C CYS A 46 5.36 7.96 -12.31
N VAL A 47 6.22 8.42 -11.40
CA VAL A 47 6.26 9.83 -10.99
C VAL A 47 6.67 10.73 -12.15
N VAL A 48 7.70 10.36 -12.91
CA VAL A 48 8.15 11.10 -14.10
C VAL A 48 7.04 11.17 -15.15
N LEU A 49 6.38 10.06 -15.45
CA LEU A 49 5.22 10.05 -16.36
C LEU A 49 4.09 10.96 -15.87
N THR A 50 3.86 11.00 -14.56
CA THR A 50 2.87 11.90 -13.95
C THR A 50 3.25 13.37 -14.11
N ILE A 51 4.51 13.72 -13.85
CA ILE A 51 5.03 15.09 -14.02
C ILE A 51 5.01 15.51 -15.50
N LEU A 52 5.44 14.62 -16.40
CA LEU A 52 5.45 14.87 -17.85
C LEU A 52 4.03 15.07 -18.39
N LYS A 53 3.05 14.32 -17.87
CA LYS A 53 1.64 14.51 -18.23
C LYS A 53 1.16 15.92 -17.89
N GLY A 54 1.63 16.45 -16.76
CA GLY A 54 1.19 17.74 -16.25
C GLY A 54 -0.27 17.73 -15.79
N GLY A 55 -0.69 18.86 -15.22
CA GLY A 55 -2.05 19.12 -14.77
C GLY A 55 -2.67 20.34 -15.46
N GLY A 56 -3.90 20.69 -15.04
CA GLY A 56 -4.65 21.82 -15.60
C GLY A 56 -4.01 23.20 -15.38
N HIS A 57 -2.97 23.31 -14.53
CA HIS A 57 -2.28 24.55 -14.19
C HIS A 57 -0.90 24.70 -14.85
N GLY A 58 -0.67 24.00 -15.97
CA GLY A 58 0.55 24.08 -16.76
C GLY A 58 1.30 22.75 -16.77
N SER A 59 1.32 22.11 -17.92
CA SER A 59 2.18 20.95 -18.17
C SER A 59 3.60 21.42 -18.46
N VAL A 60 4.64 20.70 -17.99
CA VAL A 60 6.06 21.00 -18.32
C VAL A 60 6.28 21.05 -19.84
N ILE A 61 5.43 20.34 -20.59
CA ILE A 61 5.45 20.21 -22.05
C ILE A 61 4.32 21.03 -22.72
N GLY A 62 3.54 21.82 -21.97
CA GLY A 62 2.45 22.64 -22.52
C GLY A 62 1.33 21.84 -23.22
N ILE A 63 1.09 20.59 -22.81
CA ILE A 63 0.05 19.73 -23.38
C ILE A 63 -1.33 20.20 -22.90
N GLU A 64 -2.24 20.48 -23.84
CA GLU A 64 -3.63 20.83 -23.56
C GLU A 64 -4.43 19.65 -22.97
N CYS A 65 -5.35 19.96 -22.06
CA CYS A 65 -6.26 18.98 -21.46
C CYS A 65 -7.10 18.29 -22.56
N GLY A 66 -7.07 16.96 -22.57
CA GLY A 66 -7.83 16.15 -23.52
C GLY A 66 -7.15 15.88 -24.87
N SER A 67 -5.94 16.39 -25.09
CA SER A 67 -5.13 16.07 -26.28
C SER A 67 -4.79 14.57 -26.38
N ALA A 68 -4.52 14.09 -27.59
CA ALA A 68 -4.03 12.73 -27.82
C ALA A 68 -2.77 12.40 -27.01
N SER A 69 -1.88 13.39 -26.80
CA SER A 69 -0.67 13.22 -25.98
C SER A 69 -1.00 13.00 -24.49
N PHE A 70 -2.05 13.64 -23.96
CA PHE A 70 -2.49 13.46 -22.57
C PHE A 70 -2.98 12.03 -22.32
N TRP A 71 -3.78 11.50 -23.22
CA TRP A 71 -4.24 10.11 -23.15
C TRP A 71 -3.10 9.14 -23.37
N LEU A 72 -2.20 9.40 -24.33
CA LEU A 72 -1.05 8.55 -24.58
C LEU A 72 -0.14 8.43 -23.34
N LEU A 73 0.15 9.54 -22.65
CA LEU A 73 0.93 9.51 -21.40
C LEU A 73 0.17 8.81 -20.27
N SER A 74 -1.16 8.97 -20.19
CA SER A 74 -2.00 8.26 -19.21
C SER A 74 -1.95 6.75 -19.43
N TRP A 75 -2.10 6.30 -20.68
CA TRP A 75 -2.01 4.89 -21.04
C TRP A 75 -0.58 4.36 -20.97
N ALA A 76 0.46 5.19 -21.14
CA ALA A 76 1.87 4.78 -21.07
C ALA A 76 2.31 4.28 -19.68
N CYS A 77 1.59 4.65 -18.62
CA CYS A 77 1.86 4.12 -17.27
C CYS A 77 1.58 2.62 -17.18
N ILE A 78 0.60 2.11 -17.92
CA ILE A 78 0.24 0.68 -17.93
C ILE A 78 1.37 -0.21 -18.51
N PRO A 79 1.88 0.00 -19.74
CA PRO A 79 2.98 -0.80 -20.26
C PRO A 79 4.26 -0.62 -19.44
N TRP A 80 4.50 0.55 -18.83
CA TRP A 80 5.61 0.76 -17.91
C TRP A 80 5.52 -0.18 -16.70
N VAL A 81 4.39 -0.18 -15.99
CA VAL A 81 4.17 -1.07 -14.83
C VAL A 81 4.19 -2.55 -15.24
N ILE A 82 3.61 -2.91 -16.39
CA ILE A 82 3.63 -4.27 -16.91
C ILE A 82 5.07 -4.73 -17.21
N ALA A 83 5.90 -3.88 -17.83
CA ALA A 83 7.29 -4.21 -18.13
C ALA A 83 8.08 -4.55 -16.86
N PHE A 84 8.00 -3.69 -15.83
CA PHE A 84 8.60 -3.97 -14.53
C PHE A 84 8.00 -5.19 -13.86
N GLY A 85 6.68 -5.41 -13.96
CA GLY A 85 6.01 -6.61 -13.46
C GLY A 85 6.54 -7.90 -14.10
N VAL A 86 6.81 -7.90 -15.40
CA VAL A 86 7.41 -9.03 -16.12
C VAL A 86 8.86 -9.27 -15.67
N ILE A 87 9.65 -8.21 -15.48
CA ILE A 87 11.03 -8.30 -14.97
C ILE A 87 11.02 -8.92 -13.56
N PHE A 88 10.19 -8.40 -12.65
CA PHE A 88 10.05 -8.92 -11.30
C PHE A 88 9.59 -10.38 -11.31
N ARG A 89 8.61 -10.73 -12.15
CA ARG A 89 8.16 -12.11 -12.33
C ARG A 89 9.30 -13.04 -12.72
N ARG A 90 10.08 -12.67 -13.73
CA ARG A 90 11.21 -13.49 -14.21
C ARG A 90 12.26 -13.69 -13.12
N MET A 91 12.59 -12.62 -12.40
CA MET A 91 13.53 -12.70 -11.26
C MET A 91 13.00 -13.61 -10.15
N LEU A 92 11.72 -13.50 -9.81
CA LEU A 92 11.11 -14.23 -8.70
C LEU A 92 11.01 -15.74 -8.99
N ILE A 93 10.68 -16.10 -10.24
CA ILE A 93 10.66 -17.51 -10.68
C ILE A 93 12.08 -18.07 -10.71
N ALA A 94 13.04 -17.37 -11.32
CA ALA A 94 14.43 -17.82 -11.37
C ALA A 94 15.04 -18.01 -9.97
N GLU A 95 14.74 -17.11 -9.02
CA GLU A 95 15.20 -17.25 -7.64
C GLU A 95 14.52 -18.42 -6.91
N THR A 96 13.26 -18.71 -7.23
CA THR A 96 12.54 -19.86 -6.65
C THR A 96 13.09 -21.18 -7.18
N GLU A 97 13.37 -21.26 -8.49
CA GLU A 97 13.99 -22.44 -9.12
C GLU A 97 15.38 -22.74 -8.53
N VAL A 98 16.20 -21.71 -8.31
CA VAL A 98 17.52 -21.87 -7.65
C VAL A 98 17.36 -22.38 -6.21
N LYS A 99 16.41 -21.84 -5.44
CA LYS A 99 16.14 -22.29 -4.06
C LYS A 99 15.63 -23.72 -4.00
N GLU A 100 14.83 -24.14 -4.98
CA GLU A 100 14.36 -25.53 -5.09
C GLU A 100 15.51 -26.49 -5.45
N GLN A 101 16.43 -26.09 -6.33
CA GLN A 101 17.61 -26.89 -6.70
C GLN A 101 18.61 -27.04 -5.56
N ASP A 102 18.77 -26.01 -4.73
CA ASP A 102 19.63 -26.03 -3.54
C ASP A 102 19.00 -26.80 -2.36
N GLY A 103 17.80 -27.37 -2.53
CA GLY A 103 17.12 -28.18 -1.52
C GLY A 103 16.67 -27.37 -0.30
N HIS A 104 16.41 -26.07 -0.48
CA HIS A 104 16.01 -25.20 0.62
C HIS A 104 14.65 -25.64 1.20
N GLU A 105 14.59 -25.94 2.49
CA GLU A 105 13.32 -26.18 3.17
C GLU A 105 12.53 -24.89 3.28
N PHE A 106 11.51 -24.75 2.44
CA PHE A 106 10.54 -23.66 2.55
C PHE A 106 9.82 -23.77 3.89
N GLN A 107 9.93 -22.73 4.72
CA GLN A 107 9.13 -22.66 5.93
C GLN A 107 7.65 -22.50 5.57
N SER A 108 6.75 -22.92 6.46
CA SER A 108 5.30 -22.83 6.25
C SER A 108 4.77 -21.41 6.01
N THR A 109 5.61 -20.39 6.28
CA THR A 109 5.31 -18.96 6.07
C THR A 109 5.93 -18.37 4.80
N ASP A 110 6.66 -19.16 4.01
CA ASP A 110 7.28 -18.72 2.76
C ASP A 110 6.37 -18.96 1.55
N ILE A 111 6.31 -17.95 0.67
CA ILE A 111 5.52 -18.03 -0.56
C ILE A 111 6.29 -18.81 -1.61
N ARG A 112 5.71 -19.91 -2.11
CA ARG A 112 6.22 -20.60 -3.31
C ARG A 112 5.71 -19.90 -4.57
N TRP A 113 6.62 -19.25 -5.30
CA TRP A 113 6.28 -18.50 -6.51
C TRP A 113 6.25 -19.39 -7.74
N ASP A 114 5.06 -19.88 -8.09
CA ASP A 114 4.81 -20.59 -9.35
C ASP A 114 4.36 -19.62 -10.46
N SER A 115 4.45 -20.04 -11.72
CA SER A 115 4.02 -19.29 -12.90
C SER A 115 2.56 -18.86 -12.83
N LYS A 116 1.68 -19.69 -12.24
CA LYS A 116 0.24 -19.37 -12.10
C LYS A 116 -0.01 -18.36 -10.99
N THR A 117 0.61 -18.59 -9.83
CA THR A 117 0.58 -17.71 -8.65
C THR A 117 1.02 -16.30 -9.05
N THR A 118 2.20 -16.18 -9.67
CA THR A 118 2.78 -14.87 -10.03
C THR A 118 1.91 -14.02 -10.98
N ILE A 119 0.97 -14.61 -11.72
CA ILE A 119 0.00 -13.87 -12.57
C ILE A 119 -1.30 -13.60 -11.81
N ARG A 120 -1.84 -14.60 -11.11
CA ARG A 120 -3.14 -14.48 -10.42
C ARG A 120 -3.11 -13.41 -9.34
N TYR A 121 -2.02 -13.30 -8.58
CA TYR A 121 -1.93 -12.33 -7.49
C TYR A 121 -1.98 -10.87 -7.97
N PRO A 122 -1.12 -10.42 -8.91
CA PRO A 122 -1.22 -9.06 -9.46
C PRO A 122 -2.57 -8.77 -10.11
N LEU A 123 -3.18 -9.75 -10.78
CA LEU A 123 -4.50 -9.59 -11.42
C LEU A 123 -5.59 -9.33 -10.38
N LEU A 124 -5.65 -10.13 -9.31
CA LEU A 124 -6.59 -9.93 -8.20
C LEU A 124 -6.36 -8.59 -7.51
N CYS A 125 -5.10 -8.22 -7.26
CA CYS A 125 -4.74 -6.93 -6.69
C CYS A 125 -5.17 -5.75 -7.59
N THR A 126 -5.09 -5.91 -8.92
CA THR A 126 -5.48 -4.87 -9.88
C THR A 126 -6.99 -4.69 -9.90
N LEU A 127 -7.75 -5.79 -9.95
CA LEU A 127 -9.21 -5.75 -9.88
C LEU A 127 -9.68 -5.15 -8.55
N ALA A 128 -9.09 -5.60 -7.44
CA ALA A 128 -9.33 -5.06 -6.12
C ALA A 128 -9.00 -3.56 -6.05
N GLY A 129 -7.91 -3.12 -6.68
CA GLY A 129 -7.52 -1.72 -6.77
C GLY A 129 -8.51 -0.86 -7.55
N ILE A 130 -9.05 -1.37 -8.66
CA ILE A 130 -10.08 -0.68 -9.44
C ILE A 130 -11.36 -0.52 -8.59
N LEU A 131 -11.82 -1.60 -7.95
CA LEU A 131 -12.99 -1.56 -7.07
C LEU A 131 -12.76 -0.62 -5.88
N ALA A 132 -11.59 -0.71 -5.24
CA ALA A 132 -11.17 0.18 -4.16
C ALA A 132 -11.20 1.66 -4.58
N GLY A 133 -10.74 1.97 -5.80
CA GLY A 133 -10.80 3.32 -6.38
C GLY A 133 -12.22 3.80 -6.64
N LEU A 134 -13.10 2.92 -7.13
CA LEU A 134 -14.51 3.26 -7.40
C LEU A 134 -15.32 3.49 -6.12
N PHE A 135 -15.12 2.67 -5.09
CA PHE A 135 -15.84 2.77 -3.82
C PHE A 135 -15.16 3.69 -2.79
N GLY A 136 -13.95 4.20 -3.07
CA GLY A 136 -13.15 4.98 -2.13
C GLY A 136 -12.64 4.19 -0.91
N VAL A 137 -12.76 2.85 -0.95
CA VAL A 137 -12.35 1.95 0.13
C VAL A 137 -10.91 1.56 -0.10
N GLY A 138 -9.96 2.21 0.58
CA GLY A 138 -8.52 2.00 0.37
C GLY A 138 -8.09 0.52 0.26
N GLY A 139 -7.31 0.18 -0.78
CA GLY A 139 -6.97 -1.21 -1.16
C GLY A 139 -6.20 -2.04 -0.12
N GLY A 140 -5.85 -1.48 1.03
CA GLY A 140 -5.25 -2.19 2.16
C GLY A 140 -6.16 -3.27 2.76
N ILE A 141 -7.48 -3.07 2.68
CA ILE A 141 -8.48 -4.05 3.16
C ILE A 141 -8.38 -5.37 2.40
N VAL A 142 -8.02 -5.34 1.10
CA VAL A 142 -7.88 -6.55 0.29
C VAL A 142 -6.49 -7.16 0.41
N LYS A 143 -5.45 -6.33 0.46
CA LYS A 143 -4.06 -6.80 0.49
C LYS A 143 -3.71 -7.58 1.77
N GLY A 144 -4.24 -7.17 2.92
CA GLY A 144 -3.99 -7.84 4.20
C GLY A 144 -4.43 -9.31 4.20
N PRO A 145 -5.73 -9.60 4.00
CA PRO A 145 -6.24 -10.97 3.92
C PRO A 145 -5.55 -11.81 2.84
N LEU A 146 -5.30 -11.23 1.66
CA LEU A 146 -4.64 -11.94 0.56
C LEU A 146 -3.22 -12.44 0.92
N MET A 147 -2.46 -11.66 1.70
CA MET A 147 -1.15 -12.08 2.19
C MET A 147 -1.25 -13.16 3.26
N LEU A 148 -2.28 -13.14 4.10
CA LEU A 148 -2.52 -14.17 5.10
C LEU A 148 -3.00 -15.48 4.48
N GLU A 149 -3.82 -15.44 3.43
CA GLU A 149 -4.22 -16.62 2.65
C GLU A 149 -3.03 -17.29 1.95
N MET A 150 -1.99 -16.52 1.61
CA MET A 150 -0.72 -17.05 1.11
C MET A 150 0.14 -17.70 2.20
N GLY A 151 -0.30 -17.68 3.46
CA GLY A 151 0.47 -18.18 4.59
C GLY A 151 1.57 -17.23 5.06
N VAL A 152 1.64 -15.99 4.56
CA VAL A 152 2.70 -15.05 4.98
C VAL A 152 2.54 -14.68 6.45
N SER A 153 3.66 -14.62 7.18
CA SER A 153 3.62 -14.17 8.56
C SER A 153 3.04 -12.74 8.67
N PRO A 154 2.15 -12.45 9.64
CA PRO A 154 1.56 -11.12 9.81
C PRO A 154 2.60 -10.00 9.95
N ARG A 155 3.77 -10.31 10.53
CA ARG A 155 4.89 -9.36 10.68
C ARG A 155 5.48 -8.94 9.33
N VAL A 156 5.73 -9.89 8.42
CA VAL A 156 6.26 -9.60 7.08
C VAL A 156 5.19 -8.92 6.22
N ALA A 157 3.93 -9.31 6.38
CA ALA A 157 2.80 -8.67 5.70
C ALA A 157 2.65 -7.20 6.10
N ALA A 158 2.74 -6.88 7.40
CA ALA A 158 2.70 -5.52 7.91
C ALA A 158 3.87 -4.67 7.37
N ALA A 159 5.10 -5.19 7.39
CA ALA A 159 6.26 -4.49 6.84
C ALA A 159 6.11 -4.23 5.33
N THR A 160 5.61 -5.22 4.57
CA THR A 160 5.35 -5.07 3.14
C THR A 160 4.24 -4.06 2.85
N ALA A 161 3.20 -4.01 3.69
CA ALA A 161 2.14 -3.01 3.61
C ALA A 161 2.67 -1.59 3.84
N ALA A 162 3.49 -1.38 4.88
CA ALA A 162 4.10 -0.08 5.16
C ALA A 162 4.96 0.41 3.98
N THR A 163 5.77 -0.46 3.38
CA THR A 163 6.58 -0.12 2.20
C THR A 163 5.71 0.25 1.00
N MET A 164 4.64 -0.49 0.73
CA MET A 164 3.67 -0.12 -0.32
C MET A 164 3.02 1.25 -0.05
N ILE A 165 2.61 1.52 1.19
CA ILE A 165 1.99 2.79 1.58
C ILE A 165 2.96 3.95 1.36
N LEU A 166 4.24 3.78 1.69
CA LEU A 166 5.26 4.81 1.48
C LEU A 166 5.40 5.19 0.00
N PHE A 167 5.49 4.20 -0.90
CA PHE A 167 5.57 4.48 -2.34
C PHE A 167 4.25 5.06 -2.89
N THR A 168 3.11 4.52 -2.50
CA THR A 168 1.81 4.99 -3.02
C THR A 168 1.46 6.40 -2.54
N SER A 169 1.70 6.71 -1.27
CA SER A 169 1.50 8.06 -0.72
C SER A 169 2.47 9.08 -1.33
N GLY A 170 3.73 8.69 -1.57
CA GLY A 170 4.69 9.53 -2.29
C GLY A 170 4.23 9.87 -3.70
N SER A 171 3.74 8.87 -4.45
CA SER A 171 3.20 9.06 -5.81
C SER A 171 1.95 9.96 -5.80
N ALA A 172 1.05 9.73 -4.84
CA ALA A 172 -0.17 10.52 -4.69
C ALA A 172 0.16 11.99 -4.36
N CYS A 173 1.11 12.23 -3.45
CA CYS A 173 1.56 13.58 -3.10
C CYS A 173 2.05 14.33 -4.34
N VAL A 174 2.94 13.72 -5.14
CA VAL A 174 3.41 14.34 -6.39
C VAL A 174 2.25 14.55 -7.37
N SER A 175 1.34 13.59 -7.49
CA SER A 175 0.18 13.72 -8.39
C SER A 175 -0.70 14.92 -8.02
N PHE A 176 -1.04 15.09 -6.74
CA PHE A 176 -1.86 16.23 -6.26
C PHE A 176 -1.15 17.57 -6.44
N GLN A 177 0.17 17.61 -6.26
CA GLN A 177 0.99 18.78 -6.54
C GLN A 177 0.97 19.15 -8.03
N VAL A 178 1.18 18.16 -8.92
CA VAL A 178 1.20 18.36 -10.38
C VAL A 178 -0.17 18.79 -10.91
N PHE A 179 -1.27 18.30 -10.33
CA PHE A 179 -2.61 18.73 -10.71
C PHE A 179 -2.99 20.12 -10.18
N GLY A 180 -2.18 20.73 -9.31
CA GLY A 180 -2.48 22.03 -8.71
C GLY A 180 -3.69 22.02 -7.79
N LEU A 181 -4.10 20.84 -7.31
CA LEU A 181 -5.23 20.68 -6.39
C LEU A 181 -4.84 21.00 -4.93
N LEU A 182 -3.54 21.10 -4.65
CA LEU A 182 -3.03 21.47 -3.34
C LEU A 182 -2.47 22.89 -3.38
N GLU A 183 -3.15 23.81 -2.69
CA GLU A 183 -2.62 25.15 -2.47
C GLU A 183 -1.49 25.08 -1.42
N PRO A 184 -0.24 25.45 -1.77
CA PRO A 184 0.93 25.18 -0.92
C PRO A 184 0.86 25.89 0.44
N THR A 185 0.17 27.02 0.52
CA THR A 185 -0.04 27.81 1.74
C THR A 185 -0.77 27.03 2.83
N TYR A 186 -1.78 26.23 2.45
CA TYR A 186 -2.51 25.38 3.38
C TYR A 186 -1.90 23.98 3.49
N GLY A 187 -1.29 23.48 2.41
CA GLY A 187 -0.73 22.12 2.36
C GLY A 187 0.35 21.85 3.41
N GLN A 188 1.27 22.81 3.61
CA GLN A 188 2.38 22.65 4.56
C GLN A 188 1.95 22.49 6.03
N PRO A 189 1.10 23.36 6.61
CA PRO A 189 0.67 23.19 8.00
C PRO A 189 -0.12 21.90 8.22
N TYR A 190 -0.99 21.50 7.28
CA TYR A 190 -1.71 20.23 7.38
C TYR A 190 -0.79 19.01 7.25
N PHE A 191 0.27 19.10 6.45
CA PHE A 191 1.27 18.03 6.35
C PHE A 191 2.01 17.83 7.68
N VAL A 192 2.46 18.92 8.32
CA VAL A 192 3.15 18.83 9.63
C VAL A 192 2.22 18.30 10.71
N LEU A 193 0.98 18.81 10.76
CA LEU A 193 -0.03 18.32 11.70
C LEU A 193 -0.33 16.83 11.48
N GLY A 194 -0.56 16.42 10.23
CA GLY A 194 -0.84 15.03 9.87
C GLY A 194 0.32 14.10 10.19
N PHE A 195 1.56 14.53 9.93
CA PHE A 195 2.76 13.78 10.28
C PHE A 195 2.88 13.61 11.80
N GLY A 196 2.69 14.70 12.56
CA GLY A 196 2.70 14.66 14.03
C GLY A 196 1.63 13.72 14.59
N CYS A 197 0.39 13.84 14.12
CA CYS A 197 -0.72 12.96 14.51
C CYS A 197 -0.44 11.49 14.16
N THR A 198 0.17 11.22 13.00
CA THR A 198 0.51 9.85 12.59
C THR A 198 1.60 9.27 13.49
N VAL A 199 2.66 10.01 13.78
CA VAL A 199 3.74 9.56 14.68
C VAL A 199 3.19 9.29 16.08
N LEU A 200 2.40 10.20 16.63
CA LEU A 200 1.76 10.02 17.94
C LEU A 200 0.81 8.81 17.93
N GLY A 201 -0.02 8.66 16.90
CA GLY A 201 -0.94 7.54 16.76
C GLY A 201 -0.24 6.20 16.68
N GLN A 202 0.82 6.10 15.85
CA GLN A 202 1.63 4.88 15.75
C GLN A 202 2.32 4.57 17.08
N TRP A 203 2.87 5.58 17.77
CA TRP A 203 3.49 5.40 19.08
C TRP A 203 2.50 4.86 20.13
N VAL A 204 1.33 5.49 20.26
CA VAL A 204 0.28 5.09 21.21
C VAL A 204 -0.22 3.68 20.91
N VAL A 205 -0.52 3.37 19.64
CA VAL A 205 -1.02 2.04 19.26
C VAL A 205 0.04 0.97 19.47
N ASN A 206 1.31 1.27 19.18
CA ASN A 206 2.40 0.32 19.38
C ASN A 206 2.65 0.04 20.88
N GLU A 207 2.59 1.06 21.72
CA GLU A 207 2.70 0.91 23.18
C GLU A 207 1.53 0.08 23.73
N TRP A 208 0.31 0.36 23.27
CA TRP A 208 -0.88 -0.40 23.65
C TRP A 208 -0.79 -1.86 23.19
N MET A 209 -0.30 -2.10 21.98
CA MET A 209 -0.08 -3.45 21.46
C MET A 209 0.90 -4.25 22.33
N GLN A 210 1.98 -3.61 22.81
CA GLN A 210 2.95 -4.24 23.71
C GLN A 210 2.34 -4.55 25.08
N GLY A 211 1.59 -3.61 25.66
CA GLY A 211 0.90 -3.82 26.93
C GLY A 211 -0.18 -4.91 26.88
N ALA A 212 -0.93 -5.02 25.78
CA ALA A 212 -2.01 -5.98 25.62
C ALA A 212 -1.55 -7.39 25.18
N LYS A 213 -0.28 -7.56 24.76
CA LYS A 213 0.28 -8.80 24.16
C LYS A 213 -0.60 -9.41 23.05
N ARG A 214 -1.38 -8.59 22.32
CA ARG A 214 -2.32 -9.02 21.26
C ARG A 214 -2.24 -8.08 20.06
N GLN A 215 -2.53 -8.61 18.86
CA GLN A 215 -2.50 -7.86 17.58
C GLN A 215 -3.80 -7.09 17.25
N SER A 216 -4.85 -7.21 18.07
CA SER A 216 -6.17 -6.58 17.83
C SER A 216 -6.30 -5.06 18.09
N PRO A 217 -5.43 -4.36 18.86
CA PRO A 217 -5.62 -2.93 19.17
C PRO A 217 -5.75 -1.98 17.95
N PRO A 218 -5.00 -2.14 16.85
CA PRO A 218 -5.18 -1.28 15.67
C PRO A 218 -6.59 -1.38 15.07
N VAL A 219 -7.15 -2.60 15.02
CA VAL A 219 -8.50 -2.84 14.47
C VAL A 219 -9.57 -2.22 15.37
N LEU A 220 -9.41 -2.36 16.69
CA LEU A 220 -10.32 -1.74 17.66
C LEU A 220 -10.28 -0.22 17.55
N SER A 221 -9.09 0.38 17.42
CA SER A 221 -8.93 1.83 17.25
C SER A 221 -9.65 2.34 16.01
N ILE A 222 -9.48 1.67 14.86
CA ILE A 222 -10.18 2.04 13.62
C ILE A 222 -11.70 1.89 13.80
N GLY A 223 -12.15 0.81 14.43
CA GLY A 223 -13.57 0.57 14.70
C GLY A 223 -14.21 1.66 15.57
N VAL A 224 -13.53 2.12 16.62
CA VAL A 224 -14.01 3.21 17.49
C VAL A 224 -14.12 4.53 16.71
N VAL A 225 -13.12 4.87 15.90
CA VAL A 225 -13.15 6.09 15.08
C VAL A 225 -14.29 6.05 14.07
N MET A 226 -14.49 4.91 13.41
CA MET A 226 -15.60 4.73 12.45
C MET A 226 -16.97 4.80 13.13
N ALA A 227 -17.13 4.21 14.31
CA ALA A 227 -18.38 4.25 15.08
C ALA A 227 -18.69 5.69 15.53
N LEU A 228 -17.69 6.41 16.06
CA LEU A 228 -17.85 7.80 16.48
C LEU A 228 -18.20 8.71 15.30
N SER A 229 -17.49 8.56 14.17
CA SER A 229 -17.78 9.31 12.93
C SER A 229 -19.21 9.07 12.46
N THR A 230 -19.64 7.80 12.41
CA THR A 230 -21.01 7.43 12.02
C THR A 230 -22.05 8.02 12.98
N PHE A 231 -21.79 7.99 14.28
CA PHE A 231 -22.67 8.56 15.29
C PHE A 231 -22.80 10.08 15.15
N LEU A 232 -21.69 10.80 14.93
CA LEU A 232 -21.69 12.25 14.74
C LEU A 232 -22.45 12.66 13.47
N VAL A 233 -22.25 11.96 12.37
CA VAL A 233 -23.01 12.19 11.12
C VAL A 233 -24.50 11.94 11.34
N LEU A 234 -24.88 10.91 12.11
CA LEU A 234 -26.27 10.62 12.44
C LEU A 234 -26.89 11.73 13.31
N LEU A 235 -26.15 12.27 14.29
CA LEU A 235 -26.61 13.38 15.12
C LEU A 235 -26.79 14.66 14.29
N GLN A 236 -25.87 14.95 13.37
CA GLN A 236 -26.01 16.09 12.46
C GLN A 236 -27.24 15.91 11.57
N ALA A 237 -27.44 14.71 11.02
CA ALA A 237 -28.62 14.41 10.21
C ALA A 237 -29.92 14.60 11.03
N ALA A 238 -29.96 14.11 12.27
CA ALA A 238 -31.12 14.27 13.15
C ALA A 238 -31.39 15.74 13.52
N GLY A 239 -30.35 16.55 13.74
CA GLY A 239 -30.49 17.99 13.97
C GLY A 239 -30.95 18.77 12.73
N ASP A 240 -30.48 18.37 11.55
CA ASP A 240 -30.95 18.94 10.28
C ASP A 240 -32.44 18.61 10.03
N PHE A 241 -32.92 17.43 10.46
CA PHE A 241 -34.35 17.07 10.40
C PHE A 241 -35.24 17.90 11.33
N GLU A 242 -34.71 18.43 12.45
CA GLU A 242 -35.48 19.26 13.38
C GLU A 242 -35.55 20.74 12.93
N SER A 243 -34.58 21.19 12.13
CA SER A 243 -34.48 22.58 11.67
C SER A 243 -35.11 22.88 10.30
N LYS A 244 -35.33 21.87 9.46
CA LYS A 244 -35.87 22.04 8.11
C LYS A 244 -37.25 21.39 7.98
N ASP A 245 -38.26 22.20 7.65
CA ASP A 245 -39.56 21.69 7.22
C ASP A 245 -39.37 20.72 6.05
N PHE A 246 -39.99 19.53 6.16
CA PHE A 246 -39.93 18.45 5.17
C PHE A 246 -40.23 18.90 3.73
N ALA A 247 -40.87 20.07 3.58
CA ALA A 247 -41.17 20.73 2.32
C ALA A 247 -39.92 21.31 1.60
N GLU A 248 -38.89 21.80 2.29
CA GLU A 248 -37.65 22.28 1.64
C GLU A 248 -36.74 21.14 1.15
N LEU A 249 -36.85 19.95 1.76
CA LEU A 249 -36.08 18.76 1.35
C LEU A 249 -36.55 18.12 0.04
N ILE A 250 -37.76 18.47 -0.44
CA ILE A 250 -38.34 17.95 -1.69
C ILE A 250 -38.19 18.95 -2.84
N VAL A 251 -37.77 20.20 -2.58
CA VAL A 251 -37.51 21.16 -3.65
C VAL A 251 -36.18 20.78 -4.30
N PRO A 252 -36.17 20.30 -5.56
CA PRO A 252 -34.92 20.10 -6.27
C PRO A 252 -34.24 21.47 -6.37
N SER A 253 -33.00 21.56 -5.91
CA SER A 253 -32.15 22.72 -6.15
C SER A 253 -32.11 22.99 -7.66
N ASP A 254 -32.65 24.13 -8.09
CA ASP A 254 -32.60 24.64 -9.46
C ASP A 254 -31.14 24.83 -9.89
N LEU A 255 -30.50 23.75 -10.30
CA LEU A 255 -29.17 23.71 -10.94
C LEU A 255 -29.22 24.18 -12.41
N CYS A 256 -30.33 24.76 -12.86
CA CYS A 256 -30.55 25.25 -14.22
C CYS A 256 -31.20 26.65 -14.28
N SER A 257 -30.94 27.53 -13.32
CA SER A 257 -31.33 28.95 -13.38
C SER A 257 -30.11 29.84 -13.14
N ASP A 258 -29.20 29.90 -14.11
CA ASP A 258 -28.49 31.13 -14.47
C ASP A 258 -27.62 30.88 -15.72
N SER A 259 -28.29 30.92 -16.87
CA SER A 259 -27.69 31.29 -18.14
C SER A 259 -28.77 32.01 -18.96
N ALA A 260 -28.97 33.29 -18.63
CA ALA A 260 -29.67 34.29 -19.42
C ALA A 260 -28.76 35.50 -19.59
#